data_AF-A0A352XVV6-F1
#
_entry.id   AF-A0A352XVV6-F1
#
_cell.length_a   1.000
_cell.length_b   1.000
_cell.length_c   1.000
_cell.angle_alpha   90.00
_cell.angle_beta   90.00
_cell.angle_gamma   90.00
#
_symmetry.space_group_name_H-M   'P 1'
#
loop_
_entity.id
_entity.type
_entity.pdbx_description
1 polymer ?
#
loop_
_entity_poly.entity_id
_entity_poly.type
_entity_poly.pdbx_seq_one_letter_code
_entity_poly.pdbx_strand_id
1 'polypeptide(L)'
;GEVSEEWDFNSDTQLHSLPSQQAALPTGDETRNQHVDEFFTRLQQAETPQELFDVLRDLVEDAVSYIGRGEDSTALALFALLIDERLLERKPDTVPLFDEMIDAGMYSLEALLGEVSNYTLFDVDTTVALSPLLTPDVRHRWLERLFALWLKRLDAHQVEEDLPELLLDVARSEDMVLLRSLVQDEIQKQPHAGHAAHANIVDFGHQYRSRALEKFLKELPRT
;
A
#
# COMPACT_ATOMS: atom_id res chain seq x y z
N GLY A 1 21.47 53.29 -36.51
CA GLY A 1 20.51 53.34 -35.40
C GLY A 1 20.94 52.29 -34.43
N GLU A 2 21.88 52.65 -33.57
CA GLU A 2 22.43 51.81 -32.51
C GLU A 2 21.84 52.34 -31.21
N VAL A 3 21.04 51.51 -30.54
CA VAL A 3 20.45 51.83 -29.24
C VAL A 3 21.36 51.20 -28.21
N SER A 4 22.20 52.02 -27.57
CA SER A 4 22.90 51.66 -26.33
C SER A 4 21.99 52.01 -25.17
N GLU A 5 21.46 50.99 -24.47
CA GLU A 5 20.74 51.16 -23.21
C GLU A 5 21.76 51.16 -22.07
N GLU A 6 22.01 52.36 -21.54
CA GLU A 6 22.76 52.61 -20.31
C GLU A 6 21.91 52.16 -19.12
N TRP A 7 22.29 51.04 -18.50
CA TRP A 7 21.72 50.61 -17.22
C TRP A 7 22.38 51.40 -16.09
N ASP A 8 21.67 52.42 -15.63
CA ASP A 8 22.06 53.29 -14.51
C ASP A 8 21.93 52.52 -13.18
N PHE A 9 23.09 52.19 -12.59
CA PHE A 9 23.19 51.40 -11.36
C PHE A 9 23.11 52.36 -10.15
N ASN A 10 21.90 52.83 -9.83
CA ASN A 10 21.71 53.64 -8.64
C ASN A 10 21.45 52.75 -7.41
N SER A 11 22.47 52.71 -6.57
CA SER A 11 22.52 52.08 -5.26
C SER A 11 21.59 52.77 -4.26
N ASP A 12 20.64 52.01 -3.68
CA ASP A 12 20.14 52.26 -2.32
C ASP A 12 19.56 50.95 -1.75
N THR A 13 20.43 50.15 -1.15
CA THR A 13 20.06 48.93 -0.43
C THR A 13 19.63 49.31 0.99
N GLN A 14 18.35 49.63 1.18
CA GLN A 14 17.76 49.63 2.52
C GLN A 14 17.54 48.17 2.95
N LEU A 15 18.41 47.70 3.85
CA LEU A 15 18.30 46.44 4.58
C LEU A 15 17.05 46.46 5.46
N HIS A 16 15.90 46.06 4.91
CA HIS A 16 14.80 45.58 5.71
C HIS A 16 15.12 44.16 6.17
N SER A 17 15.48 44.04 7.45
CA SER A 17 15.53 42.79 8.19
C SER A 17 14.16 42.10 8.13
N LEU A 18 14.02 41.17 7.19
CA LEU A 18 12.94 40.18 7.18
C LEU A 18 13.17 39.25 8.37
N PRO A 19 12.14 39.00 9.21
CA PRO A 19 12.26 37.99 10.25
C PRO A 19 12.58 36.66 9.58
N SER A 20 13.61 35.99 10.08
CA SER A 20 13.91 34.60 9.78
C SER A 20 12.69 33.75 10.17
N GLN A 21 11.72 33.63 9.28
CA GLN A 21 10.82 32.50 9.27
C GLN A 21 11.68 31.31 8.83
N GLN A 22 12.34 30.71 9.82
CA GLN A 22 12.57 29.28 9.82
C GLN A 22 11.19 28.64 9.73
N ALA A 23 10.67 28.52 8.51
CA ALA A 23 9.62 27.56 8.22
C ALA A 23 10.26 26.19 8.44
N ALA A 24 9.97 25.59 9.58
CA ALA A 24 10.22 24.18 9.81
C ALA A 24 9.49 23.40 8.70
N LEU A 25 10.27 22.79 7.81
CA LEU A 25 9.82 21.74 6.90
C LEU A 25 10.02 20.38 7.62
N PRO A 26 9.12 19.39 7.46
CA PRO A 26 7.68 19.44 7.60
C PRO A 26 7.19 18.51 8.75
N THR A 27 6.12 18.91 9.43
CA THR A 27 5.36 18.13 10.43
C THR A 27 4.54 16.96 9.84
N GLY A 28 4.73 16.63 8.55
CA GLY A 28 3.86 15.69 7.81
C GLY A 28 3.85 14.26 8.37
N ASP A 29 4.98 13.78 8.90
CA ASP A 29 5.05 12.46 9.54
C ASP A 29 4.30 12.44 10.88
N GLU A 30 4.34 13.52 11.65
CA GLU A 30 3.64 13.62 12.94
C GLU A 30 2.12 13.68 12.76
N THR A 31 1.64 14.48 11.80
CA THR A 31 0.21 14.56 11.47
C THR A 31 -0.29 13.24 10.92
N ARG A 32 0.46 12.59 10.02
CA ARG A 32 0.12 11.25 9.52
C ARG A 32 0.00 10.24 10.65
N ASN A 33 1.02 10.15 11.51
CA ASN A 33 1.03 9.18 12.61
C ASN A 33 -0.13 9.44 13.59
N GLN A 34 -0.43 10.71 13.89
CA GLN A 34 -1.57 11.08 14.71
C GLN A 34 -2.90 10.58 14.12
N HIS A 35 -3.13 10.78 12.81
CA HIS A 35 -4.35 10.32 12.16
C HIS A 35 -4.47 8.78 12.15
N VAL A 36 -3.37 8.08 11.87
CA VAL A 36 -3.34 6.61 11.93
C VAL A 36 -3.61 6.11 13.35
N ASP A 37 -3.00 6.72 14.36
CA ASP A 37 -3.19 6.35 15.77
C ASP A 37 -4.63 6.61 16.25
N GLU A 38 -5.26 7.68 15.77
CA GLU A 38 -6.67 7.99 16.05
C GLU A 38 -7.58 6.89 15.50
N PHE A 39 -7.42 6.53 14.21
CA PHE A 39 -8.19 5.45 13.60
C PHE A 39 -7.93 4.10 14.26
N PHE A 40 -6.66 3.79 14.57
CA PHE A 40 -6.31 2.58 15.31
C PHE A 40 -7.04 2.53 16.65
N THR A 41 -7.07 3.64 17.40
CA THR A 41 -7.77 3.72 18.69
C THR A 41 -9.28 3.51 18.52
N ARG A 42 -9.90 4.15 17.53
CA ARG A 42 -11.34 3.99 17.23
C ARG A 42 -11.67 2.54 16.85
N LEU A 43 -10.84 1.88 16.06
CA LEU A 43 -11.01 0.47 15.70
C LEU A 43 -10.97 -0.46 16.92
N GLN A 44 -10.06 -0.20 17.88
CA GLN A 44 -9.99 -0.98 19.12
C GLN A 44 -11.19 -0.76 20.05
N GLN A 45 -11.81 0.42 19.98
CA GLN A 45 -12.94 0.82 20.82
C GLN A 45 -14.30 0.42 20.24
N ALA A 46 -14.38 0.02 18.98
CA ALA A 46 -15.62 -0.42 18.36
C ALA A 46 -16.13 -1.71 19.02
N GLU A 47 -17.25 -1.61 19.74
CA GLU A 47 -17.84 -2.73 20.48
C GLU A 47 -18.85 -3.49 19.64
N THR A 48 -19.58 -2.78 18.76
CA THR A 48 -20.61 -3.35 17.90
C THR A 48 -20.17 -3.46 16.43
N PRO A 49 -20.76 -4.40 15.66
CA PRO A 49 -20.51 -4.50 14.22
C PRO A 49 -20.84 -3.22 13.45
N GLN A 50 -21.89 -2.50 13.86
CA GLN A 50 -22.29 -1.25 13.22
C GLN A 50 -21.27 -0.13 13.48
N GLU A 51 -20.83 0.04 14.72
CA GLU A 51 -19.78 1.01 15.06
C GLU A 51 -18.48 0.70 14.30
N LEU A 52 -18.11 -0.58 14.21
CA LEU A 52 -16.95 -1.00 13.44
C LEU A 52 -17.11 -0.64 11.96
N PHE A 53 -18.26 -0.95 11.37
CA PHE A 53 -18.55 -0.60 9.98
C PHE A 53 -18.45 0.91 9.75
N ASP A 54 -19.02 1.73 10.63
CA ASP A 54 -18.94 3.19 10.52
C ASP A 54 -17.50 3.69 10.62
N VAL A 55 -16.68 3.15 11.54
CA VAL A 55 -15.26 3.49 11.65
C VAL A 55 -14.48 3.08 10.39
N LEU A 56 -14.74 1.89 9.84
CA LEU A 56 -14.07 1.42 8.63
C LEU A 56 -14.47 2.24 7.40
N ARG A 57 -15.74 2.61 7.28
CA ARG A 57 -16.22 3.51 6.22
C ARG A 57 -15.51 4.86 6.30
N ASP A 58 -15.49 5.49 7.48
CA ASP A 58 -14.80 6.76 7.69
C ASP A 58 -13.31 6.66 7.32
N LEU A 59 -12.65 5.54 7.67
CA LEU A 59 -11.24 5.29 7.33
C LEU A 59 -11.03 5.27 5.81
N VAL A 60 -11.87 4.55 5.06
CA VAL A 60 -11.77 4.46 3.60
C VAL A 60 -12.07 5.82 2.96
N GLU A 61 -13.11 6.52 3.41
CA GLU A 61 -13.46 7.86 2.91
C GLU A 61 -12.32 8.86 3.13
N ASP A 62 -11.70 8.85 4.30
CA ASP A 62 -10.55 9.72 4.60
C ASP A 62 -9.33 9.34 3.77
N ALA A 63 -9.01 8.05 3.62
CA ALA A 63 -7.92 7.59 2.77
C ALA A 63 -8.09 8.10 1.33
N VAL A 64 -9.29 7.98 0.77
CA VAL A 64 -9.61 8.51 -0.57
C VAL A 64 -9.56 10.03 -0.61
N SER A 65 -9.99 10.73 0.45
CA SER A 65 -9.87 12.19 0.54
C SER A 65 -8.40 12.64 0.50
N TYR A 66 -7.50 11.92 1.18
CA TYR A 66 -6.07 12.21 1.19
C TYR A 66 -5.42 12.01 -0.18
N ILE A 67 -5.84 10.99 -0.96
CA ILE A 67 -5.44 10.87 -2.38
C ILE A 67 -5.82 12.14 -3.15
N GLY A 68 -7.06 12.60 -3.00
CA GLY A 68 -7.54 13.81 -3.68
C GLY A 68 -6.79 15.10 -3.29
N ARG A 69 -6.07 15.09 -2.16
CA ARG A 69 -5.24 16.21 -1.67
C ARG A 69 -3.75 16.05 -2.04
N GLY A 70 -3.36 14.95 -2.67
CA GLY A 70 -1.95 14.61 -2.94
C GLY A 70 -1.18 14.20 -1.69
N GLU A 71 -1.87 13.79 -0.63
CA GLU A 71 -1.28 13.30 0.62
C GLU A 71 -1.15 11.77 0.59
N ASP A 72 -0.53 11.26 -0.47
CA ASP A 72 -0.43 9.83 -0.81
C ASP A 72 0.13 8.99 0.34
N SER A 73 1.11 9.52 1.08
CA SER A 73 1.70 8.80 2.23
C SER A 73 0.69 8.55 3.35
N THR A 74 -0.24 9.48 3.57
CA THR A 74 -1.29 9.35 4.58
C THR A 74 -2.35 8.38 4.10
N ALA A 75 -2.77 8.48 2.84
CA ALA A 75 -3.69 7.53 2.24
C ALA A 75 -3.16 6.09 2.30
N LEU A 76 -1.89 5.88 1.92
CA LEU A 76 -1.22 4.58 2.02
C LEU A 76 -1.21 4.08 3.47
N ALA A 77 -0.91 4.92 4.45
CA ALA A 77 -0.88 4.51 5.84
C ALA A 77 -2.26 4.07 6.36
N LEU A 78 -3.34 4.73 5.93
CA LEU A 78 -4.71 4.34 6.28
C LEU A 78 -5.12 3.03 5.62
N PHE A 79 -4.84 2.84 4.33
CA PHE A 79 -5.07 1.55 3.66
C PHE A 79 -4.24 0.41 4.29
N ALA A 80 -3.00 0.69 4.67
CA ALA A 80 -2.17 -0.29 5.38
C ALA A 80 -2.79 -0.69 6.72
N LEU A 81 -3.28 0.27 7.51
CA LEU A 81 -4.00 0.01 8.76
C LEU A 81 -5.23 -0.88 8.55
N LEU A 82 -6.05 -0.58 7.55
CA LEU A 82 -7.25 -1.35 7.21
C LEU A 82 -6.91 -2.82 6.93
N ILE A 83 -5.92 -3.06 6.07
CA ILE A 83 -5.52 -4.42 5.69
C ILE A 83 -4.81 -5.12 6.85
N ASP A 84 -3.96 -4.42 7.62
CA ASP A 84 -3.26 -5.03 8.76
C ASP A 84 -4.25 -5.50 9.83
N GLU A 85 -5.25 -4.69 10.18
CA GLU A 85 -6.28 -5.11 11.14
C GLU A 85 -7.13 -6.28 10.61
N ARG A 86 -7.43 -6.29 9.30
CA ARG A 86 -8.04 -7.45 8.64
C ARG A 86 -7.16 -8.70 8.74
N LEU A 87 -5.86 -8.60 8.52
CA LEU A 87 -4.94 -9.75 8.52
C LEU A 87 -4.77 -10.36 9.92
N LEU A 88 -4.94 -9.56 10.97
CA LEU A 88 -4.88 -10.04 12.36
C LEU A 88 -6.08 -10.93 12.73
N GLU A 89 -7.21 -10.82 12.03
CA GLU A 89 -8.42 -11.64 12.22
C GLU A 89 -8.84 -11.82 13.69
N ARG A 90 -8.68 -10.76 14.50
CA ARG A 90 -8.91 -10.83 15.96
C ARG A 90 -10.32 -11.31 16.32
N LYS A 91 -11.30 -10.97 15.47
CA LYS A 91 -12.69 -11.40 15.56
C LYS A 91 -13.12 -11.95 14.19
N PRO A 92 -13.25 -13.28 14.02
CA PRO A 92 -13.63 -13.87 12.73
C PRO A 92 -14.96 -13.34 12.18
N ASP A 93 -15.92 -13.05 13.06
CA ASP A 93 -17.26 -12.55 12.68
C ASP A 93 -17.23 -11.17 12.01
N THR A 94 -16.14 -10.40 12.17
CA THR A 94 -16.00 -9.07 11.57
C THR A 94 -15.26 -9.10 10.23
N VAL A 95 -14.68 -10.24 9.84
CA VAL A 95 -13.95 -10.38 8.57
C VAL A 95 -14.75 -9.89 7.36
N PRO A 96 -16.06 -10.20 7.22
CA PRO A 96 -16.84 -9.71 6.08
C PRO A 96 -16.92 -8.18 6.00
N LEU A 97 -16.95 -7.48 7.15
CA LEU A 97 -17.00 -6.01 7.17
C LEU A 97 -15.67 -5.40 6.69
N PHE A 98 -14.55 -6.00 7.09
CA PHE A 98 -13.24 -5.59 6.59
C PHE A 98 -13.11 -5.88 5.09
N ASP A 99 -13.51 -7.07 4.65
CA ASP A 99 -13.45 -7.43 3.23
C ASP A 99 -14.30 -6.48 2.37
N GLU A 100 -15.52 -6.15 2.82
CA GLU A 100 -16.40 -5.18 2.15
C GLU A 100 -15.76 -3.80 2.01
N MET A 101 -15.08 -3.32 3.07
CA MET A 101 -14.44 -1.99 3.06
C MET A 101 -13.14 -1.98 2.26
N ILE A 102 -12.39 -3.08 2.25
CA ILE A 102 -11.24 -3.26 1.36
C ILE A 102 -11.70 -3.25 -0.09
N ASP A 103 -12.79 -3.94 -0.43
CA ASP A 103 -13.34 -3.97 -1.80
C ASP A 103 -13.80 -2.58 -2.24
N ALA A 104 -14.46 -1.84 -1.34
CA ALA A 104 -14.89 -0.48 -1.61
C ALA A 104 -13.71 0.47 -1.89
N GLY A 105 -12.56 0.26 -1.24
CA GLY A 105 -11.36 1.06 -1.40
C GLY A 105 -10.38 0.57 -2.47
N MET A 106 -10.55 -0.66 -2.98
CA MET A 106 -9.52 -1.35 -3.78
C MET A 106 -9.13 -0.58 -5.03
N TYR A 107 -10.11 -0.07 -5.79
CA TYR A 107 -9.84 0.70 -7.01
C TYR A 107 -8.98 1.95 -6.73
N SER A 108 -9.24 2.65 -5.62
CA SER A 108 -8.45 3.82 -5.22
C SER A 108 -7.05 3.42 -4.75
N LEU A 109 -6.92 2.30 -4.06
CA LEU A 109 -5.62 1.76 -3.64
C LEU A 109 -4.77 1.32 -4.83
N GLU A 110 -5.36 0.64 -5.81
CA GLU A 110 -4.70 0.22 -7.05
C GLU A 110 -4.18 1.44 -7.82
N ALA A 111 -5.05 2.43 -8.06
CA ALA A 111 -4.67 3.67 -8.73
C ALA A 111 -3.51 4.36 -8.00
N LEU A 112 -3.62 4.49 -6.68
CA LEU A 112 -2.59 5.12 -5.85
C LEU A 112 -1.26 4.37 -5.95
N LEU A 113 -1.25 3.06 -5.74
CA LEU A 113 -0.05 2.23 -5.79
C LEU A 113 0.59 2.24 -7.19
N GLY A 114 -0.22 2.23 -8.25
CA GLY A 114 0.24 2.36 -9.63
C GLY A 114 0.88 3.72 -9.91
N GLU A 115 0.29 4.81 -9.42
CA GLU A 115 0.86 6.16 -9.51
C GLU A 115 2.18 6.24 -8.76
N VAL A 116 2.20 5.88 -7.47
CA VAL A 116 3.38 6.01 -6.59
C VAL A 116 4.51 5.06 -6.95
N SER A 117 4.23 3.96 -7.65
CA SER A 117 5.24 3.05 -8.23
C SER A 117 5.92 3.65 -9.46
N ASN A 118 5.19 4.43 -10.26
CA ASN A 118 5.63 5.03 -11.53
C ASN A 118 6.30 6.41 -11.38
N TYR A 119 6.32 7.01 -10.18
CA TYR A 119 7.07 8.24 -9.89
C TYR A 119 8.60 8.01 -9.87
N THR A 120 9.16 7.71 -11.03
CA THR A 120 10.55 8.05 -11.36
C THR A 120 10.53 9.35 -12.16
N LEU A 121 10.42 10.49 -11.48
CA LEU A 121 10.52 11.78 -12.14
C LEU A 121 11.97 12.00 -12.58
N PHE A 122 12.17 12.00 -13.90
CA PHE A 122 13.34 12.59 -14.53
C PHE A 122 13.30 14.11 -14.26
N ASP A 123 14.20 14.60 -13.42
CA ASP A 123 14.63 15.99 -13.52
C ASP A 123 15.98 16.01 -14.24
N VAL A 124 15.96 16.48 -15.48
CA VAL A 124 17.14 16.52 -16.35
C VAL A 124 18.11 17.65 -15.96
N ASP A 125 17.74 18.57 -15.06
CA ASP A 125 18.60 19.71 -14.71
C ASP A 125 18.84 19.95 -13.21
N THR A 126 18.28 19.15 -12.30
CA THR A 126 18.52 19.33 -10.86
C THR A 126 19.01 18.04 -10.18
N THR A 127 20.16 18.11 -9.52
CA THR A 127 20.84 17.04 -8.77
C THR A 127 20.10 16.58 -7.50
N VAL A 128 18.77 16.62 -7.49
CA VAL A 128 17.94 16.18 -6.37
C VAL A 128 17.15 14.97 -6.84
N ALA A 129 17.68 13.78 -6.57
CA ALA A 129 16.92 12.55 -6.73
C ALA A 129 15.70 12.62 -5.80
N LEU A 130 14.53 12.94 -6.35
CA LEU A 130 13.26 12.77 -5.63
C LEU A 130 13.15 11.28 -5.32
N SER A 131 13.25 10.95 -4.03
CA SER A 131 13.14 9.56 -3.60
C SER A 131 11.71 9.09 -3.89
N PRO A 132 11.53 7.94 -4.58
CA PRO A 132 10.20 7.44 -4.86
C PRO A 132 9.47 7.19 -3.53
N LEU A 133 8.19 7.55 -3.49
CA LEU A 133 7.37 7.34 -2.29
C LEU A 133 7.34 5.86 -1.87
N LEU A 134 7.32 4.96 -2.87
CA LEU A 134 7.59 3.54 -2.69
C LEU A 134 9.09 3.25 -2.83
N THR A 135 9.83 3.51 -1.75
CA THR A 135 11.17 2.93 -1.60
C THR A 135 11.09 1.40 -1.66
N PRO A 136 12.18 0.68 -1.98
CA PRO A 136 12.17 -0.78 -2.05
C PRO A 136 11.60 -1.44 -0.80
N ASP A 137 11.97 -0.96 0.39
CA ASP A 137 11.48 -1.49 1.66
C ASP A 137 9.97 -1.29 1.84
N VAL A 138 9.45 -0.11 1.48
CA VAL A 138 8.02 0.19 1.58
C VAL A 138 7.23 -0.66 0.58
N ARG A 139 7.74 -0.79 -0.65
CA ARG A 139 7.12 -1.62 -1.69
C ARG A 139 7.08 -3.09 -1.31
N HIS A 140 8.17 -3.64 -0.76
CA HIS A 140 8.19 -5.02 -0.24
C HIS A 140 7.12 -5.25 0.82
N ARG A 141 6.96 -4.33 1.78
CA ARG A 141 5.91 -4.44 2.80
C ARG A 141 4.50 -4.42 2.20
N TRP A 142 4.28 -3.65 1.13
CA TRP A 142 3.02 -3.66 0.39
C TRP A 142 2.78 -4.98 -0.33
N LEU A 143 3.80 -5.51 -1.02
CA LEU A 143 3.70 -6.81 -1.68
C LEU A 143 3.40 -7.94 -0.68
N GLU A 144 4.08 -7.95 0.48
CA GLU A 144 3.82 -8.91 1.55
C GLU A 144 2.39 -8.81 2.09
N ARG A 145 1.90 -7.58 2.30
CA ARG A 145 0.55 -7.30 2.78
C ARG A 145 -0.52 -7.76 1.78
N LEU A 146 -0.38 -7.40 0.52
CA LEU A 146 -1.30 -7.80 -0.55
C LEU A 146 -1.26 -9.31 -0.78
N PHE A 147 -0.07 -9.92 -0.71
CA PHE A 147 0.08 -11.37 -0.81
C PHE A 147 -0.61 -12.09 0.35
N ALA A 148 -0.41 -11.61 1.58
CA ALA A 148 -1.09 -12.17 2.76
C ALA A 148 -2.61 -12.02 2.66
N LEU A 149 -3.12 -10.89 2.18
CA LEU A 149 -4.55 -10.66 1.96
C LEU A 149 -5.11 -11.65 0.94
N TRP A 150 -4.42 -11.81 -0.19
CA TRP A 150 -4.80 -12.77 -1.22
C TRP A 150 -4.88 -14.20 -0.69
N LEU A 151 -3.91 -14.62 0.14
CA LEU A 151 -3.97 -15.94 0.78
C LEU A 151 -5.22 -16.12 1.65
N LYS A 152 -5.58 -15.11 2.44
CA LYS A 152 -6.78 -15.16 3.30
C LYS A 152 -8.06 -15.28 2.49
N ARG A 153 -8.13 -14.60 1.35
CA ARG A 153 -9.31 -14.60 0.47
C ARG A 153 -9.40 -15.87 -0.39
N LEU A 154 -8.27 -16.44 -0.81
CA LEU A 154 -8.21 -17.79 -1.38
C LEU A 154 -8.76 -18.83 -0.41
N ASP A 155 -8.41 -18.76 0.88
CA ASP A 155 -8.93 -19.67 1.91
C ASP A 155 -10.44 -19.52 2.10
N ALA A 156 -10.95 -18.28 1.96
CA ALA A 156 -12.37 -17.98 1.98
C ALA A 156 -13.11 -18.34 0.68
N HIS A 157 -12.41 -18.89 -0.33
CA HIS A 157 -12.94 -19.23 -1.66
C HIS A 157 -13.58 -18.03 -2.37
N GLN A 158 -13.09 -16.82 -2.08
CA GLN A 158 -13.49 -15.62 -2.82
C GLN A 158 -12.79 -15.64 -4.19
N VAL A 159 -13.52 -15.28 -5.24
CA VAL A 159 -12.95 -15.20 -6.60
C VAL A 159 -12.17 -13.89 -6.67
N GLU A 160 -10.85 -13.99 -6.62
CA GLU A 160 -9.97 -12.83 -6.69
C GLU A 160 -8.92 -12.98 -7.78
N GLU A 161 -9.25 -12.42 -8.94
CA GLU A 161 -8.31 -12.30 -10.05
C GLU A 161 -7.51 -10.99 -9.95
N ASP A 162 -8.05 -9.98 -9.26
CA ASP A 162 -7.49 -8.62 -9.23
C ASP A 162 -6.24 -8.49 -8.33
N LEU A 163 -6.19 -9.19 -7.18
CA LEU A 163 -5.03 -9.09 -6.26
C LEU A 163 -3.72 -9.62 -6.85
N PRO A 164 -3.69 -10.78 -7.55
CA PRO A 164 -2.53 -11.21 -8.31
C PRO A 164 -2.06 -10.20 -9.35
N GLU A 165 -2.99 -9.56 -10.06
CA GLU A 165 -2.66 -8.54 -11.06
C GLU A 165 -2.06 -7.29 -10.39
N LEU A 166 -2.70 -6.79 -9.33
CA LEU A 166 -2.18 -5.68 -8.53
C LEU A 166 -0.79 -5.97 -7.96
N LEU A 167 -0.53 -7.19 -7.48
CA LEU A 167 0.80 -7.60 -7.01
C LEU A 167 1.87 -7.45 -8.11
N LEU A 168 1.53 -7.79 -9.35
CA LEU A 168 2.44 -7.68 -10.50
C LEU A 168 2.62 -6.22 -10.94
N ASP A 169 1.57 -5.40 -10.88
CA ASP A 169 1.62 -3.98 -11.23
C ASP A 169 2.45 -3.16 -10.24
N VAL A 170 2.38 -3.50 -8.96
CA VAL A 170 3.21 -2.87 -7.92
C VAL A 170 4.65 -3.35 -7.98
N ALA A 171 4.87 -4.62 -8.30
CA ALA A 171 6.20 -5.22 -8.28
C ALA A 171 7.11 -4.72 -9.40
N ARG A 172 8.35 -4.40 -9.05
CA ARG A 172 9.44 -4.13 -9.97
C ARG A 172 10.23 -5.39 -10.26
N SER A 173 11.10 -5.33 -11.26
CA SER A 173 11.95 -6.45 -11.66
C SER A 173 12.78 -7.02 -10.50
N GLU A 174 13.25 -6.17 -9.58
CA GLU A 174 14.01 -6.60 -8.41
C GLU A 174 13.16 -7.36 -7.37
N ASP A 175 11.85 -7.14 -7.32
CA ASP A 175 10.96 -7.74 -6.30
C ASP A 175 10.49 -9.15 -6.72
N MET A 176 10.79 -9.58 -7.95
CA MET A 176 10.37 -10.90 -8.46
C MET A 176 10.96 -12.05 -7.64
N VAL A 177 12.15 -11.85 -7.06
CA VAL A 177 12.76 -12.83 -6.14
C VAL A 177 11.96 -12.94 -4.85
N LEU A 178 11.50 -11.81 -4.29
CA LEU A 178 10.65 -11.78 -3.09
C LEU A 178 9.30 -12.47 -3.35
N LEU A 179 8.61 -12.10 -4.44
CA LEU A 179 7.33 -12.73 -4.78
C LEU A 179 7.48 -14.25 -4.98
N ARG A 180 8.57 -14.67 -5.64
CA ARG A 180 8.87 -16.09 -5.81
C ARG A 180 9.11 -16.78 -4.48
N SER A 181 9.86 -16.18 -3.56
CA SER A 181 10.10 -16.77 -2.23
C SER A 181 8.82 -16.88 -1.41
N LEU A 182 7.98 -15.84 -1.41
CA LEU A 182 6.69 -15.85 -0.71
C LEU A 182 5.80 -17.00 -1.17
N VAL A 183 5.68 -17.18 -2.50
CA VAL A 183 4.89 -18.26 -3.09
C VAL A 183 5.50 -19.63 -2.78
N GLN A 184 6.81 -19.78 -2.91
CA GLN A 184 7.50 -21.04 -2.64
C GLN A 184 7.42 -21.45 -1.18
N ASP A 185 7.61 -20.51 -0.25
CA ASP A 185 7.46 -20.75 1.18
C ASP A 185 6.06 -21.22 1.51
N GLU A 186 5.04 -20.64 0.87
CA GLU A 186 3.67 -21.03 1.10
C GLU A 186 3.33 -22.42 0.54
N ILE A 187 3.81 -22.74 -0.66
CA ILE A 187 3.70 -24.10 -1.24
C ILE A 187 4.44 -25.13 -0.38
N GLN A 188 5.58 -24.78 0.23
CA GLN A 188 6.34 -25.68 1.09
C GLN A 188 5.70 -25.92 2.45
N LYS A 189 5.03 -24.90 3.03
CA LYS A 189 4.28 -25.01 4.29
C LYS A 189 3.07 -25.92 4.17
N GLN A 190 2.52 -26.05 2.97
CA GLN A 190 1.42 -26.95 2.71
C GLN A 190 1.86 -28.40 3.02
N PRO A 191 1.14 -29.12 3.91
CA PRO A 191 1.50 -30.47 4.27
C PRO A 191 1.52 -31.31 2.99
N HIS A 192 2.69 -31.83 2.65
CA HIS A 192 2.80 -32.77 1.55
C HIS A 192 1.80 -33.89 1.84
N ALA A 193 0.84 -34.08 0.95
CA ALA A 193 -0.18 -35.13 1.03
C ALA A 193 0.38 -36.56 1.23
N GLY A 194 1.71 -36.72 1.28
CA GLY A 194 2.42 -37.96 1.58
C GLY A 194 2.57 -38.35 3.06
N HIS A 195 2.08 -37.56 4.05
CA HIS A 195 2.10 -37.98 5.47
C HIS A 195 0.71 -38.28 6.05
N ALA A 196 -0.36 -37.92 5.35
CA ALA A 196 -1.72 -38.37 5.64
C ALA A 196 -2.04 -39.63 4.82
N ALA A 197 -1.23 -40.68 4.95
CA ALA A 197 -1.31 -41.90 4.13
C ALA A 197 -2.63 -42.70 4.24
N HIS A 198 -3.64 -42.23 4.99
CA HIS A 198 -4.91 -42.92 5.18
C HIS A 198 -6.17 -42.03 5.17
N ALA A 199 -6.10 -40.76 4.77
CA ALA A 199 -7.28 -39.91 4.64
C ALA A 199 -7.70 -39.79 3.16
N ASN A 200 -8.69 -40.57 2.74
CA ASN A 200 -9.34 -40.49 1.41
C ASN A 200 -10.17 -39.21 1.19
N ILE A 201 -9.93 -38.17 1.99
CA ILE A 201 -10.67 -36.90 1.90
C ILE A 201 -9.83 -35.95 1.05
N VAL A 202 -10.36 -35.65 -0.13
CA VAL A 202 -9.83 -34.61 -1.01
C VAL A 202 -10.17 -33.26 -0.39
N ASP A 203 -9.17 -32.53 0.09
CA ASP A 203 -9.33 -31.15 0.53
C ASP A 203 -9.32 -30.23 -0.70
N PHE A 204 -10.51 -29.87 -1.17
CA PHE A 204 -10.69 -29.02 -2.35
C PHE A 204 -10.17 -27.59 -2.14
N GLY A 205 -10.24 -27.06 -0.91
CA GLY A 205 -9.73 -25.72 -0.59
C GLY A 205 -8.21 -25.68 -0.69
N HIS A 206 -7.54 -26.69 -0.12
CA HIS A 206 -6.10 -26.84 -0.27
C HIS A 206 -5.70 -26.98 -1.75
N GLN A 207 -6.38 -27.82 -2.53
CA GLN A 207 -6.06 -28.00 -3.94
C GLN A 207 -6.27 -26.73 -4.76
N TYR A 208 -7.31 -25.95 -4.46
CA TYR A 208 -7.56 -24.67 -5.09
C TYR A 208 -6.43 -23.68 -4.81
N ARG A 209 -6.05 -23.51 -3.54
CA ARG A 209 -4.95 -22.64 -3.12
C ARG A 209 -3.62 -23.05 -3.77
N SER A 210 -3.26 -24.33 -3.75
CA SER A 210 -2.03 -24.81 -4.40
C SER A 210 -2.01 -24.46 -5.89
N ARG A 211 -3.14 -24.67 -6.59
CA ARG A 211 -3.24 -24.37 -8.02
C ARG A 211 -3.14 -22.87 -8.32
N ALA A 212 -3.77 -22.03 -7.50
CA ALA A 212 -3.68 -20.58 -7.63
C ALA A 212 -2.23 -20.10 -7.47
N LEU A 213 -1.53 -20.57 -6.42
CA LEU A 213 -0.12 -20.25 -6.17
C LEU A 213 0.80 -20.77 -7.29
N GLU A 214 0.58 -21.99 -7.78
CA GLU A 214 1.34 -22.55 -8.90
C GLU A 214 1.11 -21.78 -10.22
N LYS A 215 -0.11 -21.28 -10.45
CA LYS A 215 -0.43 -20.46 -11.62
C LYS A 215 0.34 -19.14 -11.54
N PHE A 216 0.24 -18.44 -10.41
CA PHE A 216 0.94 -17.18 -10.19
C PHE A 216 2.47 -17.34 -10.30
N LEU A 217 3.04 -18.42 -9.75
CA LEU A 217 4.47 -18.73 -9.88
C LEU A 217 4.95 -18.87 -11.34
N LYS A 218 4.08 -19.32 -12.25
CA LYS A 218 4.38 -19.46 -13.68
C LYS A 218 4.31 -18.13 -14.44
N GLU A 219 3.51 -17.20 -13.94
CA GLU A 219 3.38 -15.84 -14.49
C GLU A 219 4.59 -14.97 -14.12
N LEU A 220 5.23 -15.24 -12.97
CA LEU A 220 6.47 -14.56 -12.57
C LEU A 220 7.62 -14.82 -13.57
N PRO A 221 8.31 -13.77 -14.06
CA PRO A 221 9.47 -13.89 -14.92
C PRO A 221 10.53 -14.85 -14.36
N ARG A 222 11.13 -15.65 -15.24
CA ARG A 222 12.31 -16.48 -14.92
C ARG A 222 13.53 -15.59 -15.07
N THR A 223 14.05 -15.09 -13.94
CA THR A 223 15.35 -14.41 -13.87
C THR A 223 16.48 -15.32 -14.35
#